data_AF-A0A345DQ53-F1
#
_entry.id   AF-A0A345DQ53-F1
#
_cell.length_a   1.000
_cell.length_b   1.000
_cell.length_c   1.000
_cell.angle_alpha   90.00
_cell.angle_beta   90.00
_cell.angle_gamma   90.00
#
_symmetry.space_group_name_H-M   'P 1'
#
loop_
_entity.id
_entity.type
_entity.pdbx_description
1 polymer ?
#
loop_
_entity_poly.entity_id
_entity_poly.type
_entity_poly.pdbx_seq_one_letter_code
_entity_poly.pdbx_strand_id
1 'polypeptide(L)'
;MEYSIELNWSENNCNFNIDILSKAFIKKFCKPFFWTAVFKILTGAKGFEKSYLFCLLALFFTCNFTDWSSILVRYQYNSARDNFDKKITRVINDLEKFGVTIKEAIKEKIIKVTNNDNRFEYKWPNGRIIKIVGFDNGSTWEGQDAPVGGVWFFGLDEVIPLDTVILDIEEYMYRLFNMIIQISRGQNIKTSKEIIPELCYKDDEIELNLRKEQMVLFGFNNHDADHIIYQTFVQSIFPLTK
;
A
#
# COMPACT_ATOMS: atom_id res chain seq x y z
N MET A 1 23.11 -19.28 -5.73
CA MET A 1 23.32 -18.19 -4.76
C MET A 1 22.14 -18.23 -3.81
N GLU A 2 22.37 -18.52 -2.53
CA GLU A 2 21.33 -18.33 -1.52
C GLU A 2 21.04 -16.83 -1.44
N TYR A 3 19.81 -16.44 -1.79
CA TYR A 3 19.38 -15.05 -1.69
C TYR A 3 18.97 -14.81 -0.23
N SER A 4 19.82 -14.15 0.55
CA SER A 4 19.41 -13.68 1.88
C SER A 4 18.44 -12.51 1.72
N ILE A 5 17.17 -12.71 2.08
CA ILE A 5 16.20 -11.62 2.18
C ILE A 5 16.57 -10.81 3.41
N GLU A 6 17.06 -9.58 3.22
CA GLU A 6 17.35 -8.67 4.32
C GLU A 6 16.04 -8.14 4.90
N LEU A 7 15.56 -8.83 5.92
CA LEU A 7 14.51 -8.38 6.80
C LEU A 7 15.10 -7.51 7.90
N ASN A 8 14.28 -6.61 8.43
CA ASN A 8 14.52 -5.83 9.63
C ASN A 8 15.52 -4.68 9.50
N TRP A 9 15.04 -3.44 9.65
CA TRP A 9 15.88 -2.23 9.63
C TRP A 9 16.36 -1.79 11.01
N SER A 10 15.79 -2.39 12.05
CA SER A 10 16.18 -2.26 13.44
C SER A 10 16.03 -3.63 14.09
N GLU A 11 16.61 -3.83 15.26
CA GLU A 11 16.54 -5.12 15.97
C GLU A 11 15.10 -5.64 16.13
N ASN A 12 14.11 -4.74 16.26
CA ASN A 12 12.72 -5.11 16.54
C ASN A 12 11.67 -4.59 15.55
N ASN A 13 12.03 -3.80 14.52
CA ASN A 13 11.10 -3.20 13.54
C ASN A 13 9.86 -2.51 14.13
N CYS A 14 10.05 -1.66 15.14
CA CYS A 14 8.94 -1.07 15.90
C CYS A 14 7.99 -2.14 16.50
N ASN A 15 8.52 -3.31 16.83
CA ASN A 15 7.78 -4.51 17.25
C ASN A 15 6.73 -5.02 16.24
N PHE A 16 6.69 -4.50 15.00
CA PHE A 16 5.62 -4.80 14.07
C PHE A 16 5.90 -6.06 13.24
N ASN A 17 5.72 -7.23 13.84
CA ASN A 17 5.91 -8.54 13.20
C ASN A 17 4.62 -9.11 12.58
N ILE A 18 4.75 -10.28 11.93
CA ILE A 18 3.65 -10.96 11.23
C ILE A 18 2.51 -11.39 12.18
N ASP A 19 2.81 -11.75 13.43
CA ASP A 19 1.79 -12.10 14.43
C ASP A 19 0.90 -10.90 14.74
N ILE A 20 1.50 -9.72 14.90
CA ILE A 20 0.75 -8.49 15.16
C ILE A 20 -0.06 -8.10 13.93
N LEU A 21 0.50 -8.21 12.73
CA LEU A 21 -0.27 -7.95 11.50
C LEU A 21 -1.51 -8.84 11.45
N SER A 22 -1.35 -10.13 11.72
CA SER A 22 -2.44 -11.12 11.71
C SER A 22 -3.51 -10.77 12.74
N LYS A 23 -3.12 -10.48 13.98
CA LYS A 23 -4.04 -10.06 15.06
C LYS A 23 -4.79 -8.76 14.72
N ALA A 24 -4.08 -7.74 14.22
CA ALA A 24 -4.68 -6.47 13.82
C ALA A 24 -5.66 -6.66 12.66
N PHE A 25 -5.30 -7.50 11.68
CA PHE A 25 -6.14 -7.80 10.53
C PHE A 25 -7.41 -8.54 10.94
N ILE A 26 -7.30 -9.62 11.72
CA ILE A 26 -8.45 -10.39 12.22
C ILE A 26 -9.38 -9.50 13.04
N LYS A 27 -8.83 -8.70 13.96
CA LYS A 27 -9.62 -7.77 14.77
C LYS A 27 -10.38 -6.75 13.93
N LYS A 28 -9.81 -6.32 12.80
CA LYS A 28 -10.39 -5.28 11.96
C LYS A 28 -11.37 -5.80 10.91
N PHE A 29 -11.07 -6.96 10.32
CA PHE A 29 -11.77 -7.49 9.14
C PHE A 29 -12.48 -8.83 9.39
N CYS A 30 -12.35 -9.40 10.58
CA CYS A 30 -12.94 -10.69 11.00
C CYS A 30 -12.63 -11.86 10.05
N LYS A 31 -11.54 -11.77 9.28
CA LYS A 31 -11.12 -12.78 8.32
C LYS A 31 -9.59 -12.83 8.24
N PRO A 32 -8.99 -14.00 7.95
CA PRO A 32 -7.59 -14.09 7.56
C PRO A 32 -7.31 -13.38 6.23
N PHE A 33 -6.09 -12.86 6.09
CA PHE A 33 -5.63 -12.22 4.85
C PHE A 33 -4.75 -13.14 4.02
N PHE A 34 -5.25 -13.68 2.91
CA PHE A 34 -4.45 -14.59 2.07
C PHE A 34 -3.70 -13.89 0.93
N TRP A 35 -2.46 -14.32 0.67
CA TRP A 35 -1.57 -13.79 -0.38
C TRP A 35 -1.50 -14.73 -1.58
N THR A 36 -1.98 -14.31 -2.76
CA THR A 36 -1.92 -15.14 -3.98
C THR A 36 -1.77 -14.38 -5.30
N ALA A 37 -1.77 -13.04 -5.31
CA ALA A 37 -1.74 -12.26 -6.55
C ALA A 37 -1.02 -10.91 -6.39
N VAL A 38 -0.22 -10.56 -7.40
CA VAL A 38 0.47 -9.26 -7.54
C VAL A 38 -0.54 -8.12 -7.67
N PHE A 39 -1.60 -8.33 -8.44
CA PHE A 39 -2.69 -7.39 -8.63
C PHE A 39 -3.93 -7.84 -7.86
N LYS A 40 -4.51 -6.96 -7.03
CA LYS A 40 -5.80 -7.23 -6.39
C LYS A 40 -6.72 -6.01 -6.44
N ILE A 41 -7.99 -6.31 -6.64
CA ILE A 41 -9.08 -5.34 -6.55
C ILE A 41 -9.77 -5.51 -5.21
N LEU A 42 -9.95 -4.41 -4.51
CA LEU A 42 -10.88 -4.31 -3.39
C LEU A 42 -12.10 -3.54 -3.87
N THR A 43 -13.17 -4.26 -4.20
CA THR A 43 -14.49 -3.66 -4.42
C THR A 43 -15.28 -3.74 -3.12
N GLY A 44 -16.02 -2.69 -2.81
CA GLY A 44 -16.88 -2.70 -1.62
C GLY A 44 -17.51 -1.35 -1.34
N ALA A 45 -18.58 -1.38 -0.54
CA ALA A 45 -19.30 -0.20 -0.11
C ALA A 45 -18.42 0.76 0.71
N LYS A 46 -18.88 2.01 0.82
CA LYS A 46 -18.31 2.97 1.78
C LYS A 46 -18.33 2.35 3.17
N GLY A 47 -17.20 2.41 3.88
CA GLY A 47 -17.06 1.80 5.21
C GLY A 47 -16.39 0.42 5.25
N PHE A 48 -16.03 -0.18 4.11
CA PHE A 48 -15.24 -1.43 4.07
C PHE A 48 -13.76 -1.26 4.48
N GLU A 49 -13.37 -0.05 4.92
CA GLU A 49 -12.04 0.27 5.46
C GLU A 49 -10.88 -0.08 4.50
N LYS A 50 -11.10 0.03 3.18
CA LYS A 50 -10.07 -0.20 2.14
C LYS A 50 -8.81 0.65 2.37
N SER A 51 -8.97 1.95 2.58
CA SER A 51 -7.85 2.86 2.85
C SER A 51 -7.13 2.51 4.16
N TYR A 52 -7.82 1.97 5.18
CA TYR A 52 -7.17 1.48 6.41
C TYR A 52 -6.27 0.28 6.08
N LEU A 53 -6.75 -0.66 5.27
CA LEU A 53 -5.96 -1.80 4.82
C LEU A 53 -4.71 -1.36 4.07
N PHE A 54 -4.83 -0.37 3.17
CA PHE A 54 -3.68 0.15 2.44
C PHE A 54 -2.61 0.71 3.38
N CYS A 55 -3.01 1.51 4.37
CA CYS A 55 -2.10 2.05 5.37
C CYS A 55 -1.47 0.97 6.25
N LEU A 56 -2.24 -0.03 6.68
CA LEU A 56 -1.75 -1.14 7.50
C LEU A 56 -0.65 -1.92 6.78
N LEU A 57 -0.88 -2.26 5.52
CA LEU A 57 0.07 -2.99 4.70
C LEU A 57 1.30 -2.15 4.35
N ALA A 58 1.11 -0.89 3.96
CA ALA A 58 2.24 0.02 3.68
C ALA A 58 3.17 0.16 4.90
N LEU A 59 2.61 0.31 6.11
CA LEU A 59 3.39 0.34 7.35
C LEU A 59 4.11 -0.99 7.60
N PHE A 60 3.40 -2.11 7.47
CA PHE A 60 3.99 -3.43 7.71
C PHE A 60 5.18 -3.70 6.78
N PHE A 61 5.01 -3.46 5.49
CA PHE A 61 6.06 -3.73 4.49
C PHE A 61 7.26 -2.83 4.65
N THR A 62 7.02 -1.54 4.83
CA THR A 62 8.11 -0.58 5.02
C THR A 62 8.83 -0.83 6.35
N CYS A 63 8.15 -1.36 7.37
CA CYS A 63 8.78 -1.77 8.63
C CYS A 63 9.58 -3.08 8.53
N ASN A 64 9.19 -4.05 7.70
CA ASN A 64 9.81 -5.38 7.76
C ASN A 64 10.87 -5.64 6.69
N PHE A 65 10.85 -4.92 5.57
CA PHE A 65 11.76 -5.16 4.45
C PHE A 65 12.72 -4.00 4.25
N THR A 66 14.02 -4.25 4.26
CA THR A 66 15.07 -3.21 4.19
C THR A 66 15.11 -2.45 2.87
N ASP A 67 14.52 -3.00 1.81
CA ASP A 67 14.51 -2.44 0.47
C ASP A 67 13.12 -2.04 -0.05
N TRP A 68 12.06 -2.08 0.77
CA TRP A 68 10.70 -1.80 0.26
C TRP A 68 10.21 -0.41 0.60
N SER A 69 9.86 0.33 -0.44
CA SER A 69 9.08 1.56 -0.35
C SER A 69 7.63 1.31 -0.78
N SER A 70 6.72 2.12 -0.25
CA SER A 70 5.29 2.06 -0.51
C SER A 70 4.80 3.37 -1.14
N ILE A 71 3.86 3.28 -2.07
CA ILE A 71 3.17 4.44 -2.65
C ILE A 71 1.67 4.29 -2.43
N LEU A 72 1.06 5.34 -1.87
CA LEU A 72 -0.37 5.47 -1.65
C LEU A 72 -0.92 6.59 -2.53
N VAL A 73 -1.95 6.31 -3.30
CA VAL A 73 -2.44 7.16 -4.37
C VAL A 73 -3.93 7.41 -4.26
N ARG A 74 -4.35 8.65 -4.51
CA ARG A 74 -5.73 9.01 -4.88
C ARG A 74 -5.66 9.95 -6.08
N TYR A 75 -6.79 10.22 -6.73
CA TYR A 75 -6.80 11.10 -7.91
C TYR A 75 -6.18 12.47 -7.61
N GLN A 76 -6.74 13.22 -6.67
CA GLN A 76 -6.22 14.52 -6.27
C GLN A 76 -5.25 14.41 -5.09
N TYR A 77 -4.14 15.14 -5.14
CA TYR A 77 -3.13 15.11 -4.07
C TYR A 77 -3.69 15.58 -2.72
N ASN A 78 -4.47 16.66 -2.68
CA ASN A 78 -5.06 17.16 -1.45
C ASN A 78 -6.02 16.13 -0.81
N SER A 79 -6.82 15.45 -1.65
CA SER A 79 -7.67 14.34 -1.21
C SER A 79 -6.84 13.16 -0.69
N ALA A 80 -5.74 12.82 -1.36
CA ALA A 80 -4.78 11.81 -0.92
C ALA A 80 -4.21 12.14 0.45
N ARG A 81 -3.69 13.35 0.62
CA ARG A 81 -3.06 13.84 1.84
C ARG A 81 -4.01 13.78 3.02
N ASP A 82 -5.18 14.41 2.89
CA ASP A 82 -6.13 14.54 4.00
C ASP A 82 -6.73 13.18 4.41
N ASN A 83 -6.95 12.28 3.44
CA ASN A 83 -7.46 10.94 3.71
C ASN A 83 -6.40 10.06 4.38
N PHE A 84 -5.22 9.93 3.76
CA PHE A 84 -4.19 9.03 4.24
C PHE A 84 -3.55 9.50 5.55
N ASP A 85 -3.46 10.80 5.81
CA ASP A 85 -2.97 11.30 7.11
C ASP A 85 -3.85 10.82 8.27
N LYS A 86 -5.17 10.98 8.12
CA LYS A 86 -6.17 10.48 9.09
C LYS A 86 -6.10 8.96 9.24
N LYS A 87 -5.97 8.24 8.12
CA LYS A 87 -5.97 6.77 8.11
C LYS A 87 -4.69 6.17 8.68
N ILE A 88 -3.52 6.68 8.31
CA ILE A 88 -2.22 6.24 8.88
C ILE A 88 -2.20 6.52 10.38
N THR A 89 -2.60 7.73 10.80
CA THR A 89 -2.69 8.07 12.23
C THR A 89 -3.58 7.10 13.00
N ARG A 90 -4.75 6.76 12.43
CA ARG A 90 -5.66 5.77 13.03
C ARG A 90 -5.03 4.38 13.12
N VAL A 91 -4.40 3.90 12.06
CA VAL A 91 -3.72 2.59 12.06
C VAL A 91 -2.63 2.55 13.11
N ILE A 92 -1.79 3.58 13.21
CA ILE A 92 -0.72 3.67 14.21
C ILE A 92 -1.29 3.59 15.63
N ASN A 93 -2.33 4.38 15.94
CA ASN A 93 -2.99 4.37 17.25
C ASN A 93 -3.65 3.01 17.58
N ASP A 94 -4.16 2.30 16.58
CA ASP A 94 -4.70 0.95 16.78
C ASP A 94 -3.59 -0.08 17.00
N LEU A 95 -2.46 0.05 16.30
CA LEU A 95 -1.29 -0.82 16.43
C LEU A 95 -0.57 -0.67 17.78
N GLU A 96 -0.59 0.52 18.39
CA GLU A 96 -0.07 0.74 19.76
C GLU A 96 -0.71 -0.22 20.77
N LYS A 97 -2.00 -0.54 20.61
CA LYS A 97 -2.73 -1.47 21.49
C LYS A 97 -2.20 -2.90 21.41
N PHE A 98 -1.40 -3.22 20.41
CA PHE A 98 -0.71 -4.48 20.23
C PHE A 98 0.78 -4.41 20.57
N GLY A 99 1.27 -3.27 21.09
CA GLY A 99 2.68 -3.08 21.48
C GLY A 99 3.60 -2.61 20.35
N VAL A 100 3.05 -2.18 19.21
CA VAL A 100 3.81 -1.61 18.09
C VAL A 100 4.26 -0.19 18.41
N THR A 101 5.54 0.10 18.13
CA THR A 101 6.20 1.34 18.56
C THR A 101 6.51 2.35 17.44
N ILE A 102 5.71 2.32 16.37
CA ILE A 102 5.86 3.26 15.24
C ILE A 102 5.63 4.70 15.71
N LYS A 103 4.69 4.91 16.64
CA LYS A 103 4.38 6.25 17.16
C LYS A 103 5.52 6.83 17.98
N GLU A 104 6.16 6.03 18.84
CA GLU A 104 7.37 6.48 19.53
C GLU A 104 8.48 6.80 18.52
N ALA A 105 8.71 5.93 17.53
CA ALA A 105 9.74 6.16 16.51
C ALA A 105 9.51 7.46 15.70
N ILE A 106 8.25 7.85 15.44
CA ILE A 106 7.91 9.14 14.84
C ILE A 106 8.16 10.30 15.82
N LYS A 107 7.73 10.16 17.08
CA LYS A 107 7.93 11.17 18.13
C LYS A 107 9.41 11.47 18.38
N GLU A 108 10.23 10.44 18.34
CA GLU A 108 11.70 10.49 18.48
C GLU A 108 12.41 10.92 17.19
N LYS A 109 11.67 11.17 16.11
CA LYS A 109 12.17 11.60 14.79
C LYS A 109 13.11 10.59 14.11
N ILE A 110 13.03 9.32 14.51
CA ILE A 110 13.69 8.20 13.82
C ILE A 110 13.01 7.99 12.47
N ILE A 111 11.68 7.91 12.47
CA ILE A 111 10.85 7.96 11.26
C ILE A 111 10.51 9.44 11.03
N LYS A 112 11.00 10.01 9.93
CA LYS A 112 10.75 11.41 9.58
C LYS A 112 9.45 11.53 8.82
N VAL A 113 8.60 12.46 9.23
CA VAL A 113 7.34 12.77 8.55
C VAL A 113 7.46 14.15 7.92
N THR A 114 7.21 14.23 6.62
CA THR A 114 7.04 15.51 5.91
C THR A 114 5.61 15.56 5.44
N ASN A 115 4.82 16.55 5.84
CA ASN A 115 3.43 16.74 5.39
C ASN A 115 3.20 18.24 5.10
N ASN A 116 3.07 18.59 3.82
CA ASN A 116 2.77 19.94 3.35
C ASN A 116 1.97 19.91 2.03
N ASP A 117 1.71 21.08 1.46
CA ASP A 117 0.88 21.25 0.25
C ASP A 117 1.45 20.59 -1.01
N ASN A 118 2.74 20.25 -1.02
CA ASN A 118 3.41 19.69 -2.19
C ASN A 118 4.06 18.33 -1.95
N ARG A 119 4.15 17.89 -0.68
CA ARG A 119 4.85 16.67 -0.30
C ARG A 119 4.29 16.07 0.98
N PHE A 120 3.92 14.79 0.89
CA PHE A 120 3.57 13.99 2.05
C PHE A 120 4.25 12.62 2.01
N GLU A 121 5.12 12.36 2.99
CA GLU A 121 5.85 11.10 3.12
C GLU A 121 6.25 10.78 4.55
N TYR A 122 6.42 9.48 4.81
CA TYR A 122 7.12 8.93 5.96
C TYR A 122 8.44 8.34 5.46
N LYS A 123 9.56 8.65 6.12
CA LYS A 123 10.90 8.21 5.71
C LYS A 123 11.62 7.52 6.86
N TRP A 124 12.04 6.27 6.61
CA TRP A 124 12.83 5.46 7.54
C TRP A 124 14.32 5.82 7.46
N PRO A 125 15.13 5.49 8.49
CA PRO A 125 16.56 5.81 8.53
C PRO A 125 17.36 5.32 7.33
N ASN A 126 17.02 4.14 6.81
CA ASN A 126 17.67 3.51 5.66
C ASN A 126 17.12 3.99 4.30
N GLY A 127 16.32 5.07 4.27
CA GLY A 127 15.89 5.73 3.04
C GLY A 127 14.59 5.23 2.42
N ARG A 128 14.01 4.13 2.90
CA ARG A 128 12.68 3.68 2.48
C ARG A 128 11.62 4.71 2.84
N ILE A 129 10.58 4.76 2.01
CA ILE A 129 9.50 5.72 2.18
C ILE A 129 8.12 5.08 2.05
N ILE A 130 7.16 5.66 2.76
CA ILE A 130 5.75 5.64 2.36
C ILE A 130 5.46 7.01 1.75
N LYS A 131 5.17 7.06 0.46
CA LYS A 131 4.90 8.31 -0.27
C LYS A 131 3.42 8.41 -0.58
N ILE A 132 2.83 9.57 -0.33
CA ILE A 132 1.45 9.89 -0.67
C ILE A 132 1.47 10.79 -1.91
N VAL A 133 0.69 10.43 -2.92
CA VAL A 133 0.66 11.13 -4.21
C VAL A 133 -0.76 11.33 -4.74
N GLY A 134 -0.93 12.41 -5.49
CA GLY A 134 -2.01 12.58 -6.46
C GLY A 134 -1.53 12.19 -7.85
N PHE A 135 -2.45 11.88 -8.76
CA PHE A 135 -2.17 11.68 -10.19
C PHE A 135 -3.10 12.50 -11.10
N ASP A 136 -3.73 13.53 -10.53
CA ASP A 136 -4.53 14.51 -11.25
C ASP A 136 -3.71 15.29 -12.28
N ASN A 137 -4.40 16.11 -13.09
CA ASN A 137 -3.80 16.83 -14.21
C ASN A 137 -2.70 17.82 -13.81
N GLY A 138 -2.64 18.22 -12.52
CA GLY A 138 -1.56 19.05 -11.98
C GLY A 138 -0.35 18.27 -11.47
N SER A 139 -0.45 16.95 -11.38
CA SER A 139 0.56 16.07 -10.82
C SER A 139 1.51 15.53 -11.91
N THR A 140 2.81 15.80 -11.77
CA THR A 140 3.87 15.10 -12.53
C THR A 140 4.08 13.70 -11.96
N TRP A 141 3.09 12.81 -12.15
CA TRP A 141 3.23 11.41 -11.74
C TRP A 141 4.27 10.66 -12.59
N GLU A 142 4.43 11.04 -13.86
CA GLU A 142 5.46 10.46 -14.74
C GLU A 142 6.86 10.73 -14.16
N GLY A 143 7.57 9.65 -13.80
CA GLY A 143 8.95 9.73 -13.29
C GLY A 143 9.08 9.95 -11.77
N GLN A 144 8.06 9.61 -10.96
CA GLN A 144 8.21 9.62 -9.51
C GLN A 144 9.16 8.51 -9.04
N ASP A 145 10.44 8.85 -8.89
CA ASP A 145 11.47 7.94 -8.38
C ASP A 145 11.17 7.49 -6.93
N ALA A 146 11.28 6.18 -6.68
CA ALA A 146 11.39 5.61 -5.35
C ALA A 146 12.90 5.49 -5.01
N PRO A 147 13.43 6.30 -4.07
CA PRO A 147 14.87 6.52 -3.94
C PRO A 147 15.70 5.31 -3.44
N VAL A 148 15.07 4.20 -3.00
CA VAL A 148 15.75 2.94 -2.63
C VAL A 148 14.85 1.73 -2.93
N GLY A 149 15.37 0.73 -3.66
CA GLY A 149 14.83 -0.64 -3.75
C GLY A 149 13.53 -0.89 -4.55
N GLY A 150 12.98 0.13 -5.22
CA GLY A 150 11.79 0.04 -6.05
C GLY A 150 10.47 0.18 -5.28
N VAL A 151 9.37 0.37 -6.01
CA VAL A 151 8.00 0.47 -5.44
C VAL A 151 7.45 -0.93 -5.28
N TRP A 152 7.44 -1.44 -4.04
CA TRP A 152 6.98 -2.80 -3.78
C TRP A 152 5.49 -2.87 -3.43
N PHE A 153 5.01 -1.94 -2.60
CA PHE A 153 3.58 -1.81 -2.32
C PHE A 153 3.02 -0.57 -3.01
N PHE A 154 1.95 -0.75 -3.77
CA PHE A 154 1.19 0.32 -4.39
C PHE A 154 -0.29 0.18 -4.04
N GLY A 155 -0.90 1.24 -3.51
CA GLY A 155 -2.33 1.28 -3.20
C GLY A 155 -3.00 2.48 -3.84
N LEU A 156 -3.90 2.25 -4.79
CA LEU A 156 -4.77 3.28 -5.37
C LEU A 156 -6.13 3.25 -4.67
N ASP A 157 -6.43 4.24 -3.85
CA ASP A 157 -7.74 4.42 -3.23
C ASP A 157 -8.66 5.26 -4.11
N GLU A 158 -9.95 4.89 -4.10
CA GLU A 158 -10.98 5.52 -4.92
C GLU A 158 -10.55 5.70 -6.39
N VAL A 159 -10.32 4.57 -7.08
CA VAL A 159 -10.00 4.55 -8.52
C VAL A 159 -11.09 5.26 -9.35
N ILE A 160 -12.32 5.32 -8.83
CA ILE A 160 -13.32 6.26 -9.30
C ILE A 160 -13.56 7.19 -8.10
N PRO A 161 -13.17 8.47 -8.19
CA PRO A 161 -13.31 9.41 -7.09
C PRO A 161 -14.79 9.72 -6.87
N LEU A 162 -15.21 9.73 -5.60
CA LEU A 162 -16.62 9.94 -5.22
C LEU A 162 -17.04 11.40 -5.29
N ASP A 163 -16.19 12.26 -4.75
CA ASP A 163 -16.50 13.67 -4.52
C ASP A 163 -15.82 14.56 -5.57
N THR A 164 -15.40 14.00 -6.71
CA THR A 164 -14.68 14.72 -7.76
C THR A 164 -15.10 14.23 -9.13
N VAL A 165 -15.41 15.18 -10.02
CA VAL A 165 -15.73 14.89 -11.42
C VAL A 165 -14.43 14.66 -12.19
N ILE A 166 -14.35 13.53 -12.91
CA ILE A 166 -13.33 13.30 -13.92
C ILE A 166 -13.73 14.10 -15.16
N LEU A 167 -12.98 15.17 -15.46
CA LEU A 167 -13.30 16.08 -16.56
C LEU A 167 -12.97 15.48 -17.94
N ASP A 168 -11.89 14.71 -18.01
CA ASP A 168 -11.45 14.00 -19.21
C ASP A 168 -11.18 12.54 -18.87
N ILE A 169 -12.09 11.66 -19.30
CA ILE A 169 -12.01 10.22 -19.03
C ILE A 169 -10.88 9.58 -19.83
N GLU A 170 -10.60 10.03 -21.05
CA GLU A 170 -9.56 9.44 -21.89
C GLU A 170 -8.18 9.76 -21.31
N GLU A 171 -7.94 11.02 -20.93
CA GLU A 171 -6.71 11.43 -20.25
C GLU A 171 -6.54 10.71 -18.91
N TYR A 172 -7.62 10.59 -18.13
CA TYR A 172 -7.61 9.85 -16.86
C TYR A 172 -7.20 8.39 -17.07
N MET A 173 -7.82 7.71 -18.03
CA MET A 173 -7.53 6.32 -18.38
C MET A 173 -6.08 6.16 -18.83
N TYR A 174 -5.59 7.05 -19.70
CA TYR A 174 -4.20 7.06 -20.14
C TYR A 174 -3.23 7.17 -18.95
N ARG A 175 -3.48 8.11 -18.02
CA ARG A 175 -2.66 8.28 -16.82
C ARG A 175 -2.71 7.05 -15.91
N LEU A 176 -3.88 6.46 -15.71
CA LEU A 176 -4.05 5.25 -14.91
C LEU A 176 -3.30 4.05 -15.54
N PHE A 177 -3.37 3.87 -16.86
CA PHE A 177 -2.60 2.86 -17.57
C PHE A 177 -1.09 3.09 -17.45
N ASN A 178 -0.62 4.32 -17.68
CA ASN A 178 0.80 4.65 -17.56
C ASN A 178 1.32 4.39 -16.14
N MET A 179 0.53 4.73 -15.12
CA MET A 179 0.85 4.43 -13.74
C MET A 179 1.01 2.93 -13.50
N ILE A 180 0.04 2.12 -13.92
CA ILE A 180 0.10 0.64 -13.80
C ILE A 180 1.32 0.08 -14.54
N ILE A 181 1.60 0.57 -15.75
CA ILE A 181 2.75 0.18 -16.55
C ILE A 181 4.06 0.53 -15.84
N GLN A 182 4.19 1.74 -15.29
CA GLN A 182 5.40 2.16 -14.58
C GLN A 182 5.65 1.35 -13.30
N ILE A 183 4.58 1.04 -12.55
CA ILE A 183 4.66 0.19 -11.35
C ILE A 183 5.08 -1.23 -11.73
N SER A 184 4.43 -1.83 -12.73
CA SER A 184 4.72 -3.20 -13.19
C SER A 184 6.09 -3.33 -13.87
N ARG A 185 6.58 -2.26 -14.49
CA ARG A 185 7.95 -2.15 -15.03
C ARG A 185 8.97 -1.71 -13.99
N GLY A 186 8.57 -1.59 -12.72
CA GLY A 186 9.39 -1.14 -11.59
C GLY A 186 10.77 -1.79 -11.62
N GLN A 187 11.75 -0.99 -12.00
CA GLN A 187 13.10 -1.43 -12.31
C GLN A 187 13.75 -2.06 -11.06
N ASN A 188 14.31 -3.26 -11.22
CA ASN A 188 15.16 -3.94 -10.22
C ASN A 188 14.50 -4.36 -8.89
N ILE A 189 13.21 -4.68 -8.85
CA ILE A 189 12.61 -5.32 -7.67
C ILE A 189 13.07 -6.79 -7.63
N LYS A 190 13.91 -7.17 -6.66
CA LYS A 190 14.19 -8.58 -6.37
C LYS A 190 12.92 -9.22 -5.82
N THR A 191 12.22 -10.01 -6.62
CA THR A 191 11.08 -10.82 -6.16
C THR A 191 11.52 -12.25 -5.88
N SER A 192 10.87 -12.91 -4.91
CA SER A 192 11.04 -14.33 -4.63
C SER A 192 9.68 -14.98 -4.41
N LYS A 193 9.47 -16.13 -5.06
CA LYS A 193 8.30 -17.00 -4.85
C LYS A 193 8.48 -17.92 -3.64
N GLU A 194 9.65 -17.91 -3.02
CA GLU A 194 9.92 -18.68 -1.82
C GLU A 194 9.18 -18.07 -0.63
N ILE A 195 8.63 -18.94 0.21
CA ILE A 195 8.02 -18.57 1.47
C ILE A 195 9.14 -18.07 2.39
N ILE A 196 8.91 -16.92 3.03
CA ILE A 196 9.85 -16.31 3.97
C ILE A 196 9.50 -16.84 5.37
N PRO A 197 10.30 -17.73 5.98
CA PRO A 197 9.96 -18.38 7.24
C PRO A 197 9.64 -17.38 8.37
N GLU A 198 10.38 -16.26 8.43
CA GLU A 198 10.22 -15.20 9.43
C GLU A 198 8.92 -14.40 9.26
N LEU A 199 8.25 -14.54 8.12
CA LEU A 199 7.00 -13.89 7.79
C LEU A 199 5.86 -14.91 7.57
N CYS A 200 5.99 -16.06 8.24
CA CYS A 200 4.93 -17.04 8.36
C CYS A 200 4.19 -16.86 9.68
N TYR A 201 2.87 -16.89 9.63
CA TYR A 201 2.01 -16.95 10.80
C TYR A 201 1.14 -18.20 10.71
N LYS A 202 1.01 -18.93 11.82
CA LYS A 202 0.13 -20.07 11.91
C LYS A 202 -0.51 -20.14 13.29
N ASP A 203 -1.84 -20.24 13.31
CA ASP A 203 -2.62 -20.66 14.47
C ASP A 203 -3.57 -21.81 14.08
N ASP A 204 -4.48 -22.19 14.99
CA ASP A 204 -5.41 -23.31 14.78
C ASP A 204 -6.40 -23.07 13.63
N GLU A 205 -6.61 -21.82 13.20
CA GLU A 205 -7.62 -21.45 12.20
C GLU A 205 -7.01 -20.85 10.92
N ILE A 206 -5.78 -20.34 10.98
CA ILE A 206 -5.19 -19.46 9.97
C ILE A 206 -3.73 -19.83 9.72
N GLU A 207 -3.37 -19.96 8.45
CA GLU A 207 -1.97 -20.03 7.99
C GLU A 207 -1.71 -18.92 6.97
N LEU A 208 -0.75 -18.04 7.26
CA LEU A 208 -0.30 -16.96 6.40
C LEU A 208 1.18 -17.15 6.08
N ASN A 209 1.48 -17.33 4.80
CA ASN A 209 2.85 -17.50 4.31
C ASN A 209 3.18 -16.34 3.37
N LEU A 210 3.95 -15.35 3.85
CA LEU A 210 4.33 -14.22 3.01
C LEU A 210 5.51 -14.55 2.10
N ARG A 211 5.49 -13.91 0.92
CA ARG A 211 6.51 -13.98 -0.11
C ARG A 211 6.96 -12.58 -0.47
N LYS A 212 8.15 -12.49 -1.07
CA LYS A 212 8.71 -11.24 -1.61
C LYS A 212 8.18 -11.00 -3.02
N GLU A 213 6.90 -10.66 -3.16
CA GLU A 213 6.22 -10.40 -4.44
C GLU A 213 5.54 -9.02 -4.48
N GLN A 214 5.84 -8.17 -5.48
CA GLN A 214 5.23 -6.84 -5.61
C GLN A 214 3.70 -6.89 -5.44
N MET A 215 3.16 -5.89 -4.74
CA MET A 215 1.75 -5.80 -4.42
C MET A 215 1.14 -4.51 -4.94
N VAL A 216 0.10 -4.65 -5.74
CA VAL A 216 -0.65 -3.54 -6.33
C VAL A 216 -2.13 -3.71 -6.00
N LEU A 217 -2.66 -2.81 -5.17
CA LEU A 217 -4.05 -2.79 -4.74
C LEU A 217 -4.84 -1.66 -5.39
N PHE A 218 -6.02 -1.98 -5.91
CA PHE A 218 -6.96 -1.02 -6.47
C PHE A 218 -8.26 -1.02 -5.65
N GLY A 219 -8.57 0.11 -5.03
CA GLY A 219 -9.78 0.33 -4.24
C GLY A 219 -10.88 0.93 -5.09
N PHE A 220 -11.81 0.09 -5.56
CA PHE A 220 -13.01 0.55 -6.25
C PHE A 220 -14.18 0.67 -5.28
N ASN A 221 -15.03 1.65 -5.52
CA ASN A 221 -16.33 1.71 -4.90
C ASN A 221 -17.35 0.96 -5.77
N ASN A 222 -18.21 0.17 -5.14
CA ASN A 222 -19.09 -0.76 -5.84
C ASN A 222 -20.40 -0.14 -6.34
N HIS A 223 -20.66 1.14 -6.07
CA HIS A 223 -21.87 1.82 -6.56
C HIS A 223 -21.75 2.29 -8.01
N ASP A 224 -20.53 2.30 -8.57
CA ASP A 224 -20.26 2.77 -9.94
C ASP A 224 -19.81 1.61 -10.86
N ALA A 225 -20.45 0.44 -10.73
CA ALA A 225 -20.09 -0.73 -11.52
C ALA A 225 -20.30 -0.54 -13.04
N ASP A 226 -21.15 0.41 -13.42
CA ASP A 226 -21.44 0.79 -14.81
C ASP A 226 -20.46 1.84 -15.36
N HIS A 227 -19.59 2.41 -14.52
CA HIS A 227 -18.61 3.39 -14.97
C HIS A 227 -17.58 2.73 -15.89
N ILE A 228 -17.23 3.39 -17.00
CA ILE A 228 -16.33 2.84 -18.03
C ILE A 228 -14.97 2.39 -17.46
N ILE A 229 -14.44 3.13 -16.49
CA ILE A 229 -13.22 2.75 -15.73
C ILE A 229 -13.42 1.42 -15.00
N TYR A 230 -14.55 1.23 -14.31
CA TYR A 230 -14.85 -0.02 -13.61
C TYR A 230 -14.97 -1.18 -14.60
N GLN A 231 -15.73 -1.02 -15.68
CA GLN A 231 -15.90 -2.05 -16.71
C GLN A 231 -14.57 -2.42 -17.37
N THR A 232 -13.73 -1.43 -17.68
CA THR A 232 -12.43 -1.66 -18.31
C THR A 232 -11.50 -2.41 -17.36
N PHE A 233 -11.30 -1.90 -16.14
CA PHE A 233 -10.32 -2.48 -15.22
C PHE A 233 -10.85 -3.75 -14.56
N VAL A 234 -12.00 -3.68 -13.89
CA VAL A 234 -12.53 -4.76 -13.06
C VAL A 234 -13.11 -5.89 -13.89
N GLN A 235 -13.83 -5.58 -14.98
CA GLN A 235 -14.52 -6.59 -15.78
C GLN A 235 -13.68 -7.11 -16.95
N SER A 236 -12.77 -6.29 -17.52
CA SER A 236 -12.04 -6.66 -18.74
C SER A 236 -10.57 -7.01 -18.50
N ILE A 237 -9.82 -6.17 -17.77
CA ILE A 237 -8.36 -6.33 -17.62
C ILE A 237 -7.99 -7.30 -16.49
N PHE A 238 -8.46 -7.06 -15.27
CA PHE A 238 -8.02 -7.84 -14.11
C PHE A 238 -8.39 -9.33 -14.15
N PRO A 239 -9.48 -9.79 -14.78
CA PRO A 239 -9.70 -11.22 -14.99
C PRO A 239 -8.57 -11.90 -15.77
N LEU A 240 -7.80 -11.14 -16.57
CA LEU A 240 -6.65 -11.64 -17.34
C LEU A 240 -5.36 -11.71 -16.51
N THR A 241 -5.34 -11.20 -15.28
CA THR A 241 -4.15 -11.16 -14.40
C THR A 241 -4.18 -12.21 -13.29
N LYS A 242 -5.10 -13.17 -13.37
CA LYS A 242 -5.25 -14.29 -12.41
C LYS A 242 -4.42 -15.50 -12.81
#